data_AF-A0A932RJN0-F1
#
_entry.id   AF-A0A932RJN0-F1
#
_cell.length_a   1.000
_cell.length_b   1.000
_cell.length_c   1.000
_cell.angle_alpha   90.00
_cell.angle_beta   90.00
_cell.angle_gamma   90.00
#
_symmetry.space_group_name_H-M   'P 1'
#
loop_
_entity.id
_entity.type
_entity.pdbx_description
1 polymer ?
#
loop_
_entity_poly.entity_id
_entity_poly.type
_entity_poly.pdbx_seq_one_letter_code
_entity_poly.pdbx_strand_id
1 'polypeptide(L)'
;MADPLDEQELLSRFLDRAQRERASGNPGRSSYYSEAVGRALHPAVVWILNRLRNPVLVYGAVALLMCAAAGIGAYRLRDTELSPALSRLNSQMRMWKNQAEVTAAQEKSASQLLQQSQSEREALRKSFAEAQVKYAGLLAQQKTLEAQLATAKARLDQAGPELQAARSGLEEKGRQLGLLEARLQNAIRRAEEQEGIADSLQAKLQSAEQALSRPSSPGATPAFSDTEARNLFGARDLHIVDVYDVESTGKTRRTYGRVYYVEKKLLAFYAFDLQDKQHNRSAVGFQAWGYRQANASKSEDLGLFYVDDASLNRWVLKVNDPRVLDRIDAVFVTLEPPGGSPFPRGRKLLYANLSGPPNHP
;
A
#
# COMPACT_ATOMS: atom_id res chain seq x y z
N MET A 1 -4.62 14.61 1.87
CA MET A 1 -4.69 16.08 1.70
C MET A 1 -4.97 16.31 0.23
N ALA A 2 -6.23 16.57 -0.11
CA ALA A 2 -6.64 16.90 -1.47
C ALA A 2 -6.65 18.42 -1.56
N ASP A 3 -5.97 18.96 -2.56
CA ASP A 3 -5.89 20.41 -2.78
C ASP A 3 -7.31 20.97 -3.01
N PRO A 4 -7.66 22.08 -2.36
CA PRO A 4 -8.92 22.76 -2.63
C PRO A 4 -8.87 23.33 -4.05
N LEU A 5 -9.75 22.80 -4.91
CA LEU A 5 -9.98 23.30 -6.26
C LEU A 5 -10.35 24.79 -6.21
N ASP A 6 -9.56 25.60 -6.89
CA ASP A 6 -9.69 27.05 -6.95
C ASP A 6 -10.95 27.45 -7.73
N GLU A 7 -11.98 27.90 -7.02
CA GLU A 7 -13.25 28.35 -7.58
C GLU A 7 -13.08 29.51 -8.58
N GLN A 8 -12.00 30.30 -8.46
CA GLN A 8 -11.70 31.37 -9.41
C GLN A 8 -11.28 30.86 -10.79
N GLU A 9 -10.62 29.69 -10.85
CA GLU A 9 -10.22 29.08 -12.13
C GLU A 9 -11.44 28.53 -12.89
N LEU A 10 -12.46 28.03 -12.17
CA LEU A 10 -13.70 27.54 -12.78
C LEU A 10 -14.57 28.68 -13.29
N LEU A 11 -14.65 29.81 -12.57
CA LEU A 11 -15.40 31.00 -13.00
C LEU A 11 -14.79 31.66 -14.23
N SER A 12 -13.46 31.77 -14.31
CA SER A 12 -12.78 32.35 -15.47
C SER A 12 -12.98 31.51 -16.74
N ARG A 13 -12.92 30.17 -16.64
CA ARG A 13 -13.19 29.26 -17.78
C ARG A 13 -14.65 29.33 -18.26
N PHE A 14 -15.60 29.64 -17.38
CA PHE A 14 -17.01 29.77 -17.78
C PHE A 14 -17.28 31.09 -18.52
N LEU A 15 -16.67 32.19 -18.07
CA LEU A 15 -16.81 33.50 -18.73
C LEU A 15 -16.14 33.51 -20.11
N ASP A 16 -14.99 32.84 -20.26
CA ASP A 16 -14.28 32.76 -21.54
C ASP A 16 -15.02 31.93 -22.60
N ARG A 17 -15.91 31.02 -22.16
CA ARG A 17 -16.79 30.25 -23.05
C ARG A 17 -18.00 31.05 -23.53
N ALA A 18 -18.60 31.84 -22.63
CA ALA A 18 -19.74 32.70 -22.97
C ALA A 18 -19.38 33.84 -23.94
N GLN A 19 -18.11 34.27 -23.96
CA GLN A 19 -17.65 35.33 -24.84
C GLN A 19 -17.36 34.85 -26.26
N ARG A 20 -17.05 33.55 -26.47
CA ARG A 20 -16.81 32.98 -27.80
C ARG A 20 -18.09 32.71 -28.61
N GLU A 21 -19.24 32.52 -27.96
CA GLU A 21 -20.51 32.25 -28.67
C GLU A 21 -21.21 33.51 -29.23
N ARG A 22 -20.78 34.73 -28.85
CA ARG A 22 -21.34 35.97 -29.39
C ARG A 22 -20.69 36.47 -30.69
N ALA A 23 -19.62 35.83 -31.17
CA ALA A 23 -18.84 36.32 -32.30
C ALA A 23 -19.11 35.62 -33.65
N SER A 24 -20.00 34.62 -33.73
CA SER A 24 -20.31 33.90 -34.96
C SER A 24 -21.77 34.10 -35.42
N GLY A 25 -22.13 35.33 -35.75
CA GLY A 25 -23.41 35.68 -36.37
C GLY A 25 -23.23 36.09 -37.84
N ASN A 26 -23.36 35.12 -38.73
CA ASN A 26 -23.25 35.23 -40.19
C ASN A 26 -24.49 35.92 -40.82
N PRO A 27 -24.39 37.03 -41.58
CA PRO A 27 -25.52 37.58 -42.32
C PRO A 27 -25.48 37.14 -43.79
N GLY A 28 -26.41 36.27 -44.19
CA GLY A 28 -26.43 35.72 -45.54
C GLY A 28 -27.83 35.46 -46.12
N ARG A 29 -28.34 36.48 -46.82
CA ARG A 29 -29.05 36.44 -48.12
C ARG A 29 -30.41 35.71 -48.33
N SER A 30 -31.15 36.36 -49.25
CA SER A 30 -32.22 35.90 -50.16
C SER A 30 -33.65 36.04 -49.59
N SER A 31 -34.63 36.62 -50.28
CA SER A 31 -34.96 36.48 -51.70
C SER A 31 -35.75 37.68 -52.26
N TYR A 32 -35.39 38.12 -53.46
CA TYR A 32 -36.15 38.96 -54.38
C TYR A 32 -37.04 38.08 -55.27
N TYR A 33 -38.27 38.53 -55.62
CA TYR A 33 -39.12 38.30 -56.81
C TYR A 33 -40.50 38.93 -56.44
N SER A 34 -41.25 39.68 -57.25
CA SER A 34 -41.55 39.55 -58.68
C SER A 34 -41.90 40.88 -59.38
N GLU A 35 -41.56 40.90 -60.66
CA GLU A 35 -42.07 41.70 -61.80
C GLU A 35 -43.61 41.75 -61.89
N ALA A 36 -44.23 42.90 -62.22
CA ALA A 36 -44.45 43.51 -63.54
C ALA A 36 -45.41 42.74 -64.47
N VAL A 37 -46.63 43.28 -64.65
CA VAL A 37 -47.51 43.01 -65.80
C VAL A 37 -48.22 44.31 -66.20
N GLY A 38 -47.81 44.86 -67.34
CA GLY A 38 -48.59 45.83 -68.09
C GLY A 38 -49.58 45.14 -69.01
N ARG A 39 -50.69 45.81 -69.35
CA ARG A 39 -51.46 45.53 -70.57
C ARG A 39 -51.91 46.81 -71.23
N ALA A 40 -51.52 46.89 -72.50
CA ALA A 40 -51.75 47.95 -73.44
C ALA A 40 -53.19 47.96 -73.98
N LEU A 41 -53.58 49.16 -74.40
CA LEU A 41 -54.79 49.50 -75.14
C LEU A 41 -54.76 48.87 -76.55
N HIS A 42 -55.86 48.24 -76.96
CA HIS A 42 -56.01 47.62 -78.28
C HIS A 42 -56.64 48.61 -79.30
N PRO A 43 -56.09 48.77 -80.51
CA PRO A 43 -56.49 49.77 -81.51
C PRO A 43 -57.69 49.35 -82.39
N ALA A 44 -58.73 48.75 -81.80
CA ALA A 44 -59.89 48.23 -82.55
C ALA A 44 -60.96 49.29 -82.92
N VAL A 45 -60.81 50.53 -82.44
CA VAL A 45 -61.84 51.58 -82.59
C VAL A 45 -61.76 52.34 -83.93
N VAL A 46 -60.63 52.27 -84.63
CA VAL A 46 -60.43 52.99 -85.92
C VAL A 46 -61.11 52.28 -87.11
N TRP A 47 -61.43 50.99 -87.00
CA TRP A 47 -62.10 50.24 -88.08
C TRP A 47 -63.61 50.51 -88.19
N ILE A 48 -64.26 50.94 -87.11
CA ILE A 48 -65.73 51.07 -87.05
C ILE A 48 -66.23 52.37 -87.73
N LEU A 49 -65.38 53.38 -87.88
CA LEU A 49 -65.77 54.70 -88.44
C LEU A 49 -65.88 54.74 -89.97
N ASN A 50 -65.40 53.74 -90.71
CA ASN A 50 -65.36 53.78 -92.18
C ASN A 50 -66.54 53.05 -92.87
N ARG A 51 -67.54 52.57 -92.10
CA ARG A 51 -68.66 51.75 -92.61
C ARG A 51 -70.03 52.45 -92.63
N LEU A 52 -70.08 53.75 -92.33
CA LEU A 52 -71.31 54.57 -92.24
C LEU A 52 -71.53 55.47 -93.49
N ARG A 53 -71.46 54.89 -94.70
CA ARG A 53 -71.72 55.59 -95.97
C ARG A 53 -72.91 55.01 -96.76
N ASN A 54 -73.89 54.44 -96.05
CA ASN A 54 -75.15 53.96 -96.63
C ASN A 54 -76.35 54.69 -95.99
N PRO A 55 -77.10 55.51 -96.75
CA PRO A 55 -78.17 56.36 -96.20
C PRO A 55 -79.39 55.59 -95.66
N VAL A 56 -79.47 54.27 -95.87
CA VAL A 56 -80.56 53.42 -95.37
C VAL A 56 -80.29 52.89 -93.94
N LEU A 57 -79.05 52.97 -93.44
CA LEU A 57 -78.68 52.53 -92.07
C LEU A 57 -78.78 53.64 -91.00
N VAL A 58 -78.96 54.90 -91.41
CA VAL A 58 -78.99 56.06 -90.50
C VAL A 58 -80.24 56.06 -89.61
N TYR A 59 -81.40 55.64 -90.14
CA TYR A 59 -82.64 55.59 -89.36
C TYR A 59 -82.63 54.45 -88.31
N GLY A 60 -81.98 53.32 -88.62
CA GLY A 60 -81.79 52.23 -87.64
C GLY A 60 -80.84 52.61 -86.51
N ALA A 61 -79.75 53.33 -86.82
CA ALA A 61 -78.78 53.78 -85.82
C ALA A 61 -79.36 54.84 -84.85
N VAL A 62 -80.23 55.74 -85.33
CA VAL A 62 -80.89 56.75 -84.47
C VAL A 62 -81.88 56.10 -83.50
N ALA A 63 -82.64 55.10 -83.94
CA ALA A 63 -83.52 54.34 -83.05
C ALA A 63 -82.74 53.56 -81.96
N LEU A 64 -81.61 52.95 -82.34
CA LEU A 64 -80.73 52.24 -81.42
C LEU A 64 -80.01 53.19 -80.44
N LEU A 65 -79.62 54.39 -80.89
CA LEU A 65 -79.06 55.44 -80.03
C LEU A 65 -80.08 56.01 -79.05
N MET A 66 -81.35 56.15 -79.44
CA MET A 66 -82.42 56.57 -78.53
C MET A 66 -82.73 55.50 -77.48
N CYS A 67 -82.72 54.21 -77.85
CA CYS A 67 -82.82 53.10 -76.89
C CYS A 67 -81.59 53.03 -75.96
N ALA A 68 -80.38 53.28 -76.49
CA ALA A 68 -79.17 53.33 -75.68
C ALA A 68 -79.15 54.56 -74.74
N ALA A 69 -79.62 55.73 -75.18
CA ALA A 69 -79.74 56.92 -74.35
C ALA A 69 -80.79 56.74 -73.24
N ALA A 70 -81.92 56.09 -73.53
CA ALA A 70 -82.91 55.70 -72.52
C ALA A 70 -82.34 54.66 -71.53
N GLY A 71 -81.55 53.70 -72.01
CA GLY A 71 -80.83 52.74 -71.17
C GLY A 71 -79.79 53.40 -70.27
N ILE A 72 -79.00 54.35 -70.78
CA ILE A 72 -78.02 55.12 -70.01
C ILE A 72 -78.71 56.05 -69.01
N GLY A 73 -79.86 56.65 -69.36
CA GLY A 73 -80.67 57.46 -68.46
C GLY A 73 -81.25 56.66 -67.30
N ALA A 74 -81.80 55.47 -67.57
CA ALA A 74 -82.27 54.56 -66.53
C ALA A 74 -81.13 53.98 -65.66
N TYR A 75 -79.95 53.76 -66.25
CA TYR A 75 -78.75 53.32 -65.52
C TYR A 75 -78.20 54.43 -64.61
N ARG A 76 -78.18 55.68 -65.08
CA ARG A 76 -77.73 56.86 -64.32
C ARG A 76 -78.68 57.19 -63.17
N LEU A 77 -80.00 57.05 -63.35
CA LEU A 77 -80.99 57.22 -62.28
C LEU A 77 -80.83 56.13 -61.20
N ARG A 78 -80.54 54.90 -61.62
CA ARG A 78 -80.28 53.78 -60.72
C ARG A 78 -78.97 53.95 -59.94
N ASP A 79 -77.93 54.51 -60.56
CA ASP A 79 -76.66 54.85 -59.90
C ASP A 79 -76.82 55.99 -58.88
N THR A 80 -77.69 56.97 -59.12
CA THR A 80 -77.91 58.08 -58.16
C THR A 80 -78.63 57.64 -56.89
N GLU A 81 -79.50 56.63 -56.95
CA GLU A 81 -80.20 56.10 -55.78
C GLU A 81 -79.47 54.93 -55.10
N LEU A 82 -78.71 54.11 -55.84
CA LEU A 82 -77.93 53.00 -55.26
C LEU A 82 -76.59 53.45 -54.65
N SER A 83 -75.97 54.50 -55.16
CA SER A 83 -74.68 55.00 -54.65
C SER A 83 -74.69 55.42 -53.16
N PRO A 84 -75.69 56.17 -52.65
CA PRO A 84 -75.74 56.50 -51.22
C PRO A 84 -76.03 55.26 -50.34
N ALA A 85 -76.77 54.28 -50.83
CA ALA A 85 -77.03 53.03 -50.11
C ALA A 85 -75.78 52.12 -50.07
N LEU A 86 -75.06 51.99 -51.20
CA LEU A 86 -73.82 51.22 -51.29
C LEU A 86 -72.69 51.86 -50.48
N SER A 87 -72.59 53.19 -50.43
CA SER A 87 -71.59 53.87 -49.61
C SER A 87 -71.86 53.70 -48.10
N ARG A 88 -73.13 53.71 -47.66
CA ARG A 88 -73.51 53.37 -46.28
C ARG A 88 -73.24 51.90 -45.93
N LEU A 89 -73.52 50.99 -46.85
CA LEU A 89 -73.22 49.56 -46.64
C LEU A 89 -71.70 49.33 -46.59
N ASN A 90 -70.95 50.00 -47.45
CA ASN A 90 -69.49 49.92 -47.50
C ASN A 90 -68.85 50.53 -46.24
N SER A 91 -69.38 51.63 -45.70
CA SER A 91 -68.89 52.19 -44.44
C SER A 91 -69.23 51.30 -43.23
N GLN A 92 -70.44 50.71 -43.17
CA GLN A 92 -70.79 49.72 -42.15
C GLN A 92 -69.93 48.46 -42.23
N MET A 93 -69.69 47.95 -43.44
CA MET A 93 -68.82 46.80 -43.67
C MET A 93 -67.37 47.10 -43.27
N ARG A 94 -66.86 48.32 -43.54
CA ARG A 94 -65.54 48.76 -43.05
C ARG A 94 -65.49 48.87 -41.53
N MET A 95 -66.54 49.38 -40.88
CA MET A 95 -66.62 49.41 -39.42
C MET A 95 -66.61 48.00 -38.82
N TRP A 96 -67.39 47.08 -39.37
CA TRP A 96 -67.41 45.68 -38.92
C TRP A 96 -66.08 44.97 -39.17
N LYS A 97 -65.44 45.25 -40.32
CA LYS A 97 -64.11 44.74 -40.62
C LYS A 97 -63.08 45.26 -39.63
N ASN A 98 -63.07 46.56 -39.34
CA ASN A 98 -62.16 47.15 -38.35
C ASN A 98 -62.43 46.62 -36.94
N GLN A 99 -63.70 46.42 -36.56
CA GLN A 99 -64.06 45.81 -35.27
C GLN A 99 -63.61 44.35 -35.18
N ALA A 100 -63.77 43.57 -36.25
CA ALA A 100 -63.26 42.20 -36.34
C ALA A 100 -61.72 42.15 -36.27
N GLU A 101 -61.03 43.11 -36.89
CA GLU A 101 -59.56 43.21 -36.81
C GLU A 101 -59.07 43.60 -35.42
N VAL A 102 -59.75 44.54 -34.74
CA VAL A 102 -59.42 44.93 -33.36
C VAL A 102 -59.67 43.79 -32.38
N THR A 103 -60.81 43.09 -32.50
CA THR A 103 -61.11 41.92 -31.65
C THR A 103 -60.13 40.78 -31.91
N ALA A 104 -59.81 40.47 -33.16
CA ALA A 104 -58.79 39.48 -33.49
C ALA A 104 -57.39 39.87 -32.97
N ALA A 105 -57.03 41.17 -33.01
CA ALA A 105 -55.77 41.65 -32.43
C ALA A 105 -55.77 41.54 -30.90
N GLN A 106 -56.89 41.82 -30.24
CA GLN A 106 -57.06 41.71 -28.80
C GLN A 106 -57.05 40.24 -28.33
N GLU A 107 -57.68 39.33 -29.06
CA GLU A 107 -57.61 37.88 -28.80
C GLU A 107 -56.18 37.36 -28.96
N LYS A 108 -55.47 37.82 -30.00
CA LYS A 108 -54.05 37.48 -30.20
C LYS A 108 -53.18 37.98 -29.04
N SER A 109 -53.31 39.23 -28.62
CA SER A 109 -52.52 39.76 -27.50
C SER A 109 -52.87 39.08 -26.17
N ALA A 110 -54.16 38.77 -25.93
CA ALA A 110 -54.58 38.01 -24.76
C ALA A 110 -54.02 36.58 -24.76
N SER A 111 -54.02 35.90 -25.92
CA SER A 111 -53.44 34.56 -26.05
C SER A 111 -51.92 34.57 -25.84
N GLN A 112 -51.21 35.60 -26.36
CA GLN A 112 -49.77 35.78 -26.15
C GLN A 112 -49.44 36.03 -24.68
N LEU A 113 -50.21 36.89 -23.99
CA LEU A 113 -50.01 37.15 -22.56
C LEU A 113 -50.28 35.90 -21.72
N LEU A 114 -51.31 35.12 -22.07
CA LEU A 114 -51.62 33.87 -21.40
C LEU A 114 -50.52 32.83 -21.61
N GLN A 115 -50.00 32.71 -22.83
CA GLN A 115 -48.87 31.83 -23.15
C GLN A 115 -47.60 32.26 -22.41
N GLN A 116 -47.33 33.57 -22.34
CA GLN A 116 -46.20 34.11 -21.59
C GLN A 116 -46.35 33.79 -20.10
N SER A 117 -47.50 34.05 -19.50
CA SER A 117 -47.76 33.74 -18.09
C SER A 117 -47.65 32.24 -17.79
N GLN A 118 -48.11 31.39 -18.70
CA GLN A 118 -47.93 29.93 -18.58
C GLN A 118 -46.46 29.55 -18.61
N SER A 119 -45.67 30.09 -19.54
CA SER A 119 -44.24 29.82 -19.62
C SER A 119 -43.48 30.31 -18.38
N GLU A 120 -43.84 31.47 -17.83
CA GLU A 120 -43.27 32.01 -16.59
C GLU A 120 -43.61 31.13 -15.38
N ARG A 121 -44.86 30.65 -15.27
CA ARG A 121 -45.28 29.73 -14.21
C ARG A 121 -44.55 28.40 -14.30
N GLU A 122 -44.34 27.87 -15.51
CA GLU A 122 -43.57 26.65 -15.71
C GLU A 122 -42.10 26.84 -15.36
N ALA A 123 -41.49 27.96 -15.75
CA ALA A 123 -40.13 28.30 -15.38
C ALA A 123 -39.96 28.43 -13.85
N LEU A 124 -40.89 29.10 -13.17
CA LEU A 124 -40.90 29.22 -11.71
C LEU A 124 -41.13 27.87 -11.01
N ARG A 125 -41.99 27.01 -11.55
CA ARG A 125 -42.19 25.66 -11.01
C ARG A 125 -40.92 24.82 -11.13
N LYS A 126 -40.22 24.91 -12.27
CA LYS A 126 -38.94 24.22 -12.48
C LYS A 126 -37.88 24.74 -11.51
N SER A 127 -37.72 26.05 -11.38
CA SER A 127 -36.72 26.63 -10.47
C SER A 127 -37.02 26.30 -9.00
N PHE A 128 -38.30 26.27 -8.60
CA PHE A 128 -38.70 25.85 -7.26
C PHE A 128 -38.38 24.38 -6.99
N ALA A 129 -38.69 23.48 -7.94
CA ALA A 129 -38.35 22.06 -7.83
C ALA A 129 -36.83 21.86 -7.74
N GLU A 130 -36.04 22.56 -8.56
CA GLU A 130 -34.57 22.52 -8.50
C GLU A 130 -34.03 23.04 -7.15
N ALA A 131 -34.57 24.15 -6.63
CA ALA A 131 -34.18 24.69 -5.33
C ALA A 131 -34.52 23.71 -4.19
N GLN A 132 -35.67 23.05 -4.25
CA GLN A 132 -36.08 22.04 -3.27
C GLN A 132 -35.13 20.84 -3.26
N VAL A 133 -34.73 20.34 -4.44
CA VAL A 133 -33.75 19.25 -4.57
C VAL A 133 -32.38 19.69 -4.02
N LYS A 134 -31.92 20.90 -4.34
CA LYS A 134 -30.66 21.45 -3.80
C LYS A 134 -30.70 21.55 -2.27
N TYR A 135 -31.79 22.06 -1.70
CA TYR A 135 -31.95 22.17 -0.25
C TYR A 135 -31.96 20.80 0.44
N ALA A 136 -32.67 19.82 -0.13
CA ALA A 136 -32.64 18.45 0.37
C ALA A 136 -31.23 17.84 0.32
N GLY A 137 -30.47 18.12 -0.74
CA GLY A 137 -29.07 17.73 -0.87
C GLY A 137 -28.17 18.33 0.20
N LEU A 138 -28.29 19.64 0.45
CA LEU A 138 -27.54 20.33 1.50
C LEU A 138 -27.87 19.80 2.90
N LEU A 139 -29.14 19.54 3.19
CA LEU A 139 -29.55 18.92 4.46
C LEU A 139 -28.96 17.51 4.65
N ALA A 140 -28.92 16.70 3.58
CA ALA A 140 -28.29 15.38 3.63
C ALA A 140 -26.77 15.49 3.86
N GLN A 141 -26.10 16.45 3.23
CA GLN A 141 -24.68 16.74 3.47
C GLN A 141 -24.42 17.20 4.91
N GLN A 142 -25.24 18.10 5.45
CA GLN A 142 -25.13 18.54 6.83
C GLN A 142 -25.23 17.37 7.82
N LYS A 143 -26.23 16.50 7.66
CA LYS A 143 -26.39 15.31 8.51
C LYS A 143 -25.19 14.37 8.42
N THR A 144 -24.60 14.23 7.23
CA THR A 144 -23.41 13.40 7.02
C THR A 144 -22.21 13.99 7.76
N LEU A 145 -22.00 15.31 7.68
CA LEU A 145 -20.93 16.01 8.40
C LEU A 145 -21.12 15.93 9.92
N GLU A 146 -22.35 16.09 10.41
CA GLU A 146 -22.67 15.94 11.84
C GLU A 146 -22.35 14.53 12.35
N ALA A 147 -22.70 13.49 11.56
CA ALA A 147 -22.36 12.10 11.89
C ALA A 147 -20.85 11.85 11.87
N GLN A 148 -20.11 12.44 10.93
CA GLN A 148 -18.65 12.35 10.87
C GLN A 148 -18.01 13.05 12.08
N LEU A 149 -18.51 14.22 12.47
CA LEU A 149 -18.03 14.97 13.63
C LEU A 149 -18.28 14.20 14.93
N ALA A 150 -19.47 13.62 15.09
CA ALA A 150 -19.79 12.75 16.22
C ALA A 150 -18.86 11.52 16.29
N THR A 151 -18.59 10.89 15.16
CA THR A 151 -17.65 9.74 15.07
C THR A 151 -16.22 10.15 15.42
N ALA A 152 -15.77 11.31 14.92
CA ALA A 152 -14.43 11.84 15.22
C ALA A 152 -14.28 12.17 16.71
N LYS A 153 -15.31 12.77 17.34
CA LYS A 153 -15.34 13.01 18.78
C LYS A 153 -15.25 11.71 19.59
N ALA A 154 -16.06 10.70 19.24
CA ALA A 154 -16.01 9.41 19.91
C ALA A 154 -14.64 8.74 19.81
N ARG A 155 -13.93 8.87 18.68
CA ARG A 155 -12.55 8.38 18.53
C ARG A 155 -11.54 9.13 19.41
N LEU A 156 -11.71 10.45 19.55
CA LEU A 156 -10.85 11.26 20.41
C LEU A 156 -11.07 10.89 21.89
N ASP A 157 -12.34 10.71 22.28
CA ASP A 157 -12.71 10.27 23.62
C ASP A 157 -12.20 8.85 23.94
N GLN A 158 -12.08 7.98 22.94
CA GLN A 158 -11.46 6.64 23.09
C GLN A 158 -9.92 6.69 23.14
N ALA A 159 -9.28 7.57 22.38
CA ALA A 159 -7.82 7.70 22.39
C ALA A 159 -7.28 8.30 23.71
N GLY A 160 -8.08 9.11 24.40
CA GLY A 160 -7.73 9.68 25.71
C GLY A 160 -7.34 8.64 26.77
N PRO A 161 -8.23 7.69 27.13
CA PRO A 161 -7.92 6.64 28.11
C PRO A 161 -6.81 5.69 27.63
N GLU A 162 -6.68 5.43 26.33
CA GLU A 162 -5.56 4.62 25.79
C GLU A 162 -4.21 5.31 26.03
N LEU A 163 -4.10 6.61 25.77
CA LEU A 163 -2.89 7.39 26.07
C LEU A 163 -2.60 7.44 27.57
N GLN A 164 -3.62 7.57 28.41
CA GLN A 164 -3.45 7.57 29.86
C GLN A 164 -2.99 6.18 30.37
N ALA A 165 -3.58 5.10 29.86
CA ALA A 165 -3.17 3.74 30.17
C ALA A 165 -1.72 3.49 29.74
N ALA A 166 -1.34 3.91 28.52
CA ALA A 166 0.03 3.79 28.03
C ALA A 166 1.03 4.56 28.90
N ARG A 167 0.68 5.78 29.34
CA ARG A 167 1.51 6.58 30.28
C ARG A 167 1.69 5.88 31.62
N SER A 168 0.62 5.39 32.23
CA SER A 168 0.70 4.63 33.48
C SER A 168 1.54 3.36 33.35
N GLY A 169 1.47 2.66 32.20
CA GLY A 169 2.30 1.50 31.91
C GLY A 169 3.79 1.83 31.76
N LEU A 170 4.13 2.99 31.17
CA LEU A 170 5.51 3.47 31.10
C LEU A 170 6.06 3.85 32.48
N GLU A 171 5.26 4.51 33.32
CA GLU A 171 5.64 4.85 34.69
C GLU A 171 5.89 3.59 35.53
N GLU A 172 5.03 2.58 35.42
CA GLU A 172 5.20 1.31 36.14
C GLU A 172 6.46 0.56 35.69
N LYS A 173 6.71 0.47 34.37
CA LYS A 173 7.96 -0.11 33.85
C LYS A 173 9.19 0.68 34.32
N GLY A 174 9.09 2.02 34.40
CA GLY A 174 10.14 2.87 34.95
C GLY A 174 10.45 2.53 36.41
N ARG A 175 9.42 2.32 37.24
CA ARG A 175 9.59 1.88 38.64
C ARG A 175 10.25 0.51 38.72
N GLN A 176 9.84 -0.44 37.87
CA GLN A 176 10.42 -1.79 37.83
C GLN A 176 11.90 -1.76 37.42
N LEU A 177 12.27 -0.95 36.44
CA LEU A 177 13.66 -0.75 36.06
C LEU A 177 14.48 -0.16 37.21
N GLY A 178 13.97 0.85 37.90
CA GLY A 178 14.63 1.43 39.08
C GLY A 178 14.84 0.42 40.22
N LEU A 179 13.87 -0.48 40.45
CA LEU A 179 14.00 -1.56 41.44
C LEU A 179 15.06 -2.60 41.03
N LEU A 180 15.11 -2.97 39.75
CA LEU A 180 16.13 -3.89 39.22
C LEU A 180 17.52 -3.29 39.31
N GLU A 181 17.68 -2.01 38.99
CA GLU A 181 18.94 -1.28 39.10
C GLU A 181 19.42 -1.23 40.56
N ALA A 182 18.54 -0.87 41.51
CA ALA A 182 18.87 -0.89 42.93
C ALA A 182 19.27 -2.30 43.41
N ARG A 183 18.60 -3.35 42.90
CA ARG A 183 18.96 -4.74 43.21
C ARG A 183 20.32 -5.13 42.65
N LEU A 184 20.64 -4.70 41.43
CA LEU A 184 21.94 -4.92 40.80
C LEU A 184 23.05 -4.24 41.61
N GLN A 185 22.88 -2.96 41.96
CA GLN A 185 23.85 -2.22 42.77
C GLN A 185 24.08 -2.88 44.14
N ASN A 186 23.02 -3.36 44.79
CA ASN A 186 23.14 -4.10 46.04
C ASN A 186 23.85 -5.46 45.86
N ALA A 187 23.65 -6.14 44.72
CA ALA A 187 24.34 -7.39 44.42
C ALA A 187 25.84 -7.16 44.17
N ILE A 188 26.19 -6.10 43.44
CA ILE A 188 27.58 -5.70 43.21
C ILE A 188 28.28 -5.42 44.53
N ARG A 189 27.69 -4.59 45.41
CA ARG A 189 28.26 -4.28 46.72
C ARG A 189 28.50 -5.54 47.57
N ARG A 190 27.56 -6.49 47.55
CA ARG A 190 27.75 -7.78 48.25
C ARG A 190 28.86 -8.63 47.66
N ALA A 191 29.03 -8.63 46.34
CA ALA A 191 30.12 -9.34 45.69
C ALA A 191 31.47 -8.74 46.08
N GLU A 192 31.59 -7.41 46.08
CA GLU A 192 32.78 -6.69 46.55
C GLU A 192 33.09 -6.97 48.03
N GLU A 193 32.06 -6.98 48.89
CA GLU A 193 32.20 -7.37 50.30
C GLU A 193 32.70 -8.81 50.46
N GLN A 194 32.17 -9.76 49.66
CA GLN A 194 32.59 -11.16 49.67
C GLN A 194 34.02 -11.35 49.17
N GLU A 195 34.41 -10.62 48.13
CA GLU A 195 35.78 -10.62 47.61
C GLU A 195 36.76 -10.12 48.67
N GLY A 196 36.45 -9.02 49.36
CA GLY A 196 37.26 -8.53 50.47
C GLY A 196 37.39 -9.54 51.63
N ILE A 197 36.32 -10.29 51.92
CA ILE A 197 36.39 -11.39 52.91
C ILE A 197 37.29 -12.51 52.41
N ALA A 198 37.14 -12.94 51.16
CA ALA A 198 37.93 -14.00 50.54
C ALA A 198 39.43 -13.65 50.53
N ASP A 199 39.77 -12.42 50.15
CA ASP A 199 41.15 -11.90 50.18
C ASP A 199 41.71 -11.91 51.61
N SER A 200 40.93 -11.51 52.60
CA SER A 200 41.34 -11.54 54.00
C SER A 200 41.59 -12.98 54.51
N LEU A 201 40.78 -13.95 54.06
CA LEU A 201 40.94 -15.35 54.39
C LEU A 201 42.16 -15.95 53.67
N GLN A 202 42.39 -15.57 52.42
CA GLN A 202 43.56 -15.99 51.65
C GLN A 202 44.86 -15.46 52.26
N ALA A 203 44.89 -14.19 52.68
CA ALA A 203 46.04 -13.63 53.40
C ALA A 203 46.30 -14.39 54.72
N LYS A 204 45.24 -14.75 55.46
CA LYS A 204 45.35 -15.59 56.67
C LYS A 204 45.88 -16.98 56.34
N LEU A 205 45.37 -17.63 55.29
CA LEU A 205 45.84 -18.94 54.85
C LEU A 205 47.30 -18.89 54.44
N GLN A 206 47.73 -17.90 53.65
CA GLN A 206 49.13 -17.73 53.30
C GLN A 206 50.03 -17.54 54.53
N SER A 207 49.58 -16.76 55.52
CA SER A 207 50.33 -16.59 56.77
C SER A 207 50.43 -17.89 57.59
N ALA A 208 49.34 -18.68 57.64
CA ALA A 208 49.31 -19.98 58.31
C ALA A 208 50.13 -21.02 57.54
N GLU A 209 50.09 -20.98 56.22
CA GLU A 209 50.83 -21.85 55.31
C GLU A 209 52.32 -21.51 55.33
N GLN A 210 52.73 -20.24 55.45
CA GLN A 210 54.12 -19.86 55.73
C GLN A 210 54.59 -20.37 57.11
N ALA A 211 53.69 -20.42 58.10
CA ALA A 211 54.00 -21.02 59.40
C ALA A 211 54.10 -22.57 59.34
N LEU A 212 53.39 -23.21 58.41
CA LEU A 212 53.37 -24.67 58.21
C LEU A 212 54.40 -25.16 57.17
N SER A 213 54.83 -24.31 56.23
CA SER A 213 55.78 -24.61 55.15
C SER A 213 57.22 -24.57 55.65
N ARG A 214 57.50 -25.49 56.57
CA ARG A 214 58.71 -26.32 56.53
C ARG A 214 58.46 -27.39 55.45
N PRO A 215 59.42 -27.69 54.57
CA PRO A 215 59.13 -28.01 53.17
C PRO A 215 58.51 -29.40 53.01
N SER A 216 57.38 -29.48 52.32
CA SER A 216 56.87 -30.71 51.71
C SER A 216 55.92 -30.39 50.54
N SER A 217 56.52 -30.45 49.35
CA SER A 217 56.02 -30.74 48.00
C SER A 217 54.73 -30.15 47.41
N PRO A 218 54.76 -29.81 46.11
CA PRO A 218 53.64 -29.25 45.35
C PRO A 218 52.81 -30.34 44.65
N GLY A 219 51.49 -30.17 44.65
CA GLY A 219 50.55 -30.96 43.87
C GLY A 219 49.62 -30.04 43.08
N ALA A 220 49.97 -29.74 41.83
CA ALA A 220 49.04 -29.15 40.87
C ALA A 220 49.16 -29.90 39.53
N THR A 221 47.98 -30.28 39.05
CA THR A 221 47.50 -31.00 37.86
C THR A 221 48.18 -30.78 36.48
N PRO A 222 47.88 -31.64 35.47
CA PRO A 222 48.84 -32.13 34.49
C PRO A 222 48.81 -31.37 33.17
N ALA A 223 49.41 -30.18 33.13
CA ALA A 223 49.96 -29.68 31.87
C ALA A 223 51.02 -30.67 31.36
N PHE A 224 51.25 -30.76 30.03
CA PHE A 224 52.38 -31.58 29.55
C PHE A 224 53.64 -31.03 30.21
N SER A 225 54.44 -31.91 30.82
CA SER A 225 55.78 -31.48 31.18
C SER A 225 56.53 -31.16 29.90
N ASP A 226 57.41 -30.15 29.92
CA ASP A 226 58.22 -29.77 28.74
C ASP A 226 58.97 -30.99 28.14
N THR A 227 59.31 -31.97 28.98
CA THR A 227 59.92 -33.23 28.57
C THR A 227 58.97 -34.13 27.80
N GLU A 228 57.71 -34.28 28.22
CA GLU A 228 56.69 -35.05 27.50
C GLU A 228 56.36 -34.42 26.14
N ALA A 229 56.21 -33.10 26.08
CA ALA A 229 55.96 -32.39 24.82
C ALA A 229 57.13 -32.61 23.85
N ARG A 230 58.37 -32.48 24.33
CA ARG A 230 59.57 -32.73 23.52
C ARG A 230 59.67 -34.18 23.03
N ASN A 231 59.29 -35.14 23.86
CA ASN A 231 59.27 -36.56 23.48
C ASN A 231 58.19 -36.87 22.44
N LEU A 232 57.01 -36.26 22.56
CA LEU A 232 55.91 -36.41 21.60
C LEU A 232 56.29 -35.83 20.22
N PHE A 233 56.79 -34.59 20.17
CA PHE A 233 57.14 -33.93 18.92
C PHE A 233 58.48 -34.40 18.32
N GLY A 234 59.33 -35.10 19.08
CA GLY A 234 60.58 -35.69 18.59
C GLY A 234 60.45 -37.14 18.12
N ALA A 235 59.28 -37.75 18.26
CA ALA A 235 59.05 -39.15 17.94
C ALA A 235 58.98 -39.40 16.43
N ARG A 236 59.73 -40.39 15.93
CA ARG A 236 59.73 -40.79 14.49
C ARG A 236 58.43 -41.45 14.08
N ASP A 237 57.71 -41.97 15.05
CA ASP A 237 56.46 -42.70 15.00
C ASP A 237 55.26 -41.80 15.39
N LEU A 238 55.39 -40.48 15.20
CA LEU A 238 54.31 -39.52 15.48
C LEU A 238 53.27 -39.51 14.35
N HIS A 239 52.02 -39.69 14.74
CA HIS A 239 50.82 -39.54 13.94
C HIS A 239 50.04 -38.32 14.44
N ILE A 240 49.80 -37.37 13.55
CA ILE A 240 48.98 -36.17 13.77
C ILE A 240 47.71 -36.34 12.95
N VAL A 241 46.59 -36.57 13.63
CA VAL A 241 45.30 -36.86 12.99
C VAL A 241 44.30 -35.78 13.36
N ASP A 242 43.69 -35.16 12.36
CA ASP A 242 42.59 -34.22 12.58
C ASP A 242 41.33 -34.98 13.04
N VAL A 243 40.62 -34.39 14.00
CA VAL A 243 39.42 -34.97 14.60
C VAL A 243 38.19 -34.36 13.96
N TYR A 244 37.27 -35.20 13.48
CA TYR A 244 36.05 -34.76 12.82
C TYR A 244 34.82 -34.97 13.70
N ASP A 245 33.83 -34.10 13.54
CA ASP A 245 32.50 -34.26 14.10
C ASP A 245 31.70 -35.32 13.33
N VAL A 246 31.11 -36.26 14.07
CA VAL A 246 30.28 -37.32 13.54
C VAL A 246 28.82 -36.89 13.65
N GLU A 247 28.40 -36.02 12.73
CA GLU A 247 26.97 -35.73 12.57
C GLU A 247 26.25 -36.97 12.02
N SER A 248 25.01 -37.23 12.44
CA SER A 248 24.20 -38.38 12.00
C SER A 248 23.94 -38.40 10.49
N THR A 249 24.28 -37.32 9.78
CA THR A 249 24.13 -37.12 8.35
C THR A 249 25.36 -37.54 7.54
N GLY A 250 26.47 -37.93 8.21
CA GLY A 250 27.68 -38.44 7.56
C GLY A 250 28.53 -37.37 6.85
N LYS A 251 28.17 -36.08 6.91
CA LYS A 251 28.96 -34.99 6.33
C LYS A 251 29.95 -34.45 7.37
N THR A 252 31.23 -34.77 7.20
CA THR A 252 32.32 -34.16 7.98
C THR A 252 32.42 -32.68 7.64
N ARG A 253 31.99 -31.80 8.56
CA ARG A 253 31.88 -30.35 8.29
C ARG A 253 33.08 -29.52 8.75
N ARG A 254 33.74 -29.92 9.84
CA ARG A 254 34.78 -29.11 10.50
C ARG A 254 35.67 -29.99 11.37
N THR A 255 36.95 -29.68 11.43
CA THR A 255 37.89 -30.29 12.38
C THR A 255 37.67 -29.67 13.77
N TYR A 256 37.44 -30.50 14.77
CA TYR A 256 37.16 -30.09 16.15
C TYR A 256 38.34 -30.32 17.10
N GLY A 257 39.45 -30.83 16.59
CA GLY A 257 40.56 -31.24 17.43
C GLY A 257 41.67 -31.88 16.63
N ARG A 258 42.71 -32.29 17.36
CA ARG A 258 43.84 -33.05 16.84
C ARG A 258 44.24 -34.13 17.84
N VAL A 259 44.53 -35.31 17.32
CA VAL A 259 45.16 -36.38 18.08
C VAL A 259 46.61 -36.47 17.69
N TYR A 260 47.49 -36.39 18.67
CA TYR A 260 48.90 -36.72 18.54
C TYR A 260 49.10 -38.10 19.13
N TYR A 261 49.47 -39.05 18.29
CA TYR A 261 49.62 -40.45 18.66
C TYR A 261 51.03 -40.92 18.34
N VAL A 262 51.73 -41.42 19.34
CA VAL A 262 53.01 -42.11 19.20
C VAL A 262 52.76 -43.57 19.52
N GLU A 263 53.05 -44.44 18.55
CA GLU A 263 52.75 -45.87 18.66
C GLU A 263 53.25 -46.47 19.97
N LYS A 264 52.33 -47.10 20.72
CA LYS A 264 52.61 -47.81 21.98
C LYS A 264 53.22 -46.95 23.10
N LYS A 265 53.18 -45.62 23.01
CA LYS A 265 53.79 -44.74 24.03
C LYS A 265 52.83 -43.72 24.59
N LEU A 266 52.25 -42.90 23.72
CA LEU A 266 51.53 -41.71 24.15
C LEU A 266 50.43 -41.37 23.14
N LEU A 267 49.24 -41.09 23.64
CA LEU A 267 48.16 -40.48 22.89
C LEU A 267 47.72 -39.21 23.61
N ALA A 268 47.75 -38.09 22.90
CA ALA A 268 47.26 -36.81 23.34
C ALA A 268 46.11 -36.38 22.44
N PHE A 269 44.91 -36.31 22.98
CA PHE A 269 43.73 -35.86 22.26
C PHE A 269 43.39 -34.45 22.71
N TYR A 270 43.54 -33.48 21.81
CA TYR A 270 43.02 -32.13 21.99
C TYR A 270 41.70 -31.95 21.25
N ALA A 271 40.70 -31.44 21.95
CA ALA A 271 39.41 -31.09 21.38
C ALA A 271 39.04 -29.64 21.75
N PHE A 272 38.33 -28.96 20.87
CA PHE A 272 37.90 -27.58 21.04
C PHE A 272 36.37 -27.52 21.04
N ASP A 273 35.82 -26.56 21.79
CA ASP A 273 34.39 -26.23 21.81
C ASP A 273 33.48 -27.44 22.13
N LEU A 274 33.96 -28.39 22.95
CA LEU A 274 33.15 -29.55 23.36
C LEU A 274 31.87 -29.14 24.10
N GLN A 275 31.93 -28.04 24.87
CA GLN A 275 30.79 -27.46 25.58
C GLN A 275 29.63 -27.05 24.65
N ASP A 276 29.90 -26.64 23.41
CA ASP A 276 28.84 -26.25 22.46
C ASP A 276 28.00 -27.47 22.04
N LYS A 277 28.56 -28.69 22.14
CA LYS A 277 27.85 -29.94 21.88
C LYS A 277 26.94 -30.34 23.04
N GLN A 278 27.10 -29.74 24.22
CA GLN A 278 26.31 -29.97 25.43
C GLN A 278 25.02 -29.15 25.37
N HIS A 279 24.07 -29.53 24.52
CA HIS A 279 22.76 -28.88 24.45
C HIS A 279 22.03 -29.00 25.81
N ASN A 280 22.15 -27.99 26.68
CA ASN A 280 21.41 -27.77 27.93
C ASN A 280 21.45 -28.88 29.01
N ARG A 281 22.48 -29.73 29.07
CA ARG A 281 22.62 -30.72 30.16
C ARG A 281 23.80 -30.39 31.06
N SER A 282 23.55 -29.79 32.21
CA SER A 282 24.53 -29.17 33.13
C SER A 282 25.47 -30.12 33.91
N ALA A 283 25.58 -31.40 33.53
CA ALA A 283 26.46 -32.35 34.20
C ALA A 283 26.80 -33.53 33.28
N VAL A 284 27.56 -33.30 32.22
CA VAL A 284 27.97 -34.37 31.28
C VAL A 284 29.48 -34.32 31.12
N GLY A 285 30.15 -35.47 31.26
CA GLY A 285 31.56 -35.63 30.97
C GLY A 285 31.77 -36.07 29.52
N PHE A 286 32.89 -35.66 28.92
CA PHE A 286 33.31 -36.18 27.62
C PHE A 286 34.28 -37.32 27.86
N GLN A 287 33.94 -38.51 27.37
CA GLN A 287 34.78 -39.70 27.53
C GLN A 287 35.25 -40.17 26.15
N ALA A 288 36.54 -40.48 26.02
CA ALA A 288 37.05 -41.06 24.80
C ALA A 288 37.14 -42.59 24.90
N TRP A 289 36.97 -43.20 23.75
CA TRP A 289 36.95 -44.64 23.57
C TRP A 289 37.82 -45.00 22.38
N GLY A 290 38.62 -46.04 22.53
CA GLY A 290 39.41 -46.60 21.45
C GLY A 290 38.82 -47.92 20.98
N TYR A 291 38.94 -48.23 19.70
CA TYR A 291 38.63 -49.57 19.21
C TYR A 291 39.56 -49.93 18.07
N ARG A 292 39.59 -51.23 17.73
CA ARG A 292 40.24 -51.73 16.53
C ARG A 292 39.20 -51.91 15.43
N GLN A 293 39.44 -51.44 14.21
CA GLN A 293 38.50 -51.48 13.10
C GLN A 293 38.03 -52.91 12.79
N ALA A 294 38.91 -53.90 12.96
CA ALA A 294 38.58 -55.33 12.85
C ALA A 294 37.57 -55.81 13.91
N ASN A 295 37.50 -55.15 15.07
CA ASN A 295 36.68 -55.50 16.24
C ASN A 295 35.92 -54.29 16.80
N ALA A 296 35.18 -53.58 15.93
CA ALA A 296 34.45 -52.35 16.32
C ALA A 296 33.43 -52.53 17.46
N SER A 297 33.07 -53.77 17.82
CA SER A 297 32.18 -54.12 18.93
C SER A 297 32.85 -54.05 20.31
N LYS A 298 34.19 -54.12 20.40
CA LYS A 298 34.93 -54.03 21.67
C LYS A 298 35.64 -52.69 21.75
N SER A 299 35.03 -51.75 22.48
CA SER A 299 35.64 -50.46 22.79
C SER A 299 36.42 -50.53 24.11
N GLU A 300 37.61 -49.95 24.13
CA GLU A 300 38.46 -49.76 25.30
C GLU A 300 38.26 -48.33 25.83
N ASP A 301 38.15 -48.18 27.14
CA ASP A 301 38.05 -46.87 27.79
C ASP A 301 39.42 -46.17 27.78
N LEU A 302 39.45 -44.94 27.26
CA LEU A 302 40.65 -44.11 27.25
C LEU A 302 40.63 -43.05 28.35
N GLY A 303 39.47 -42.81 28.98
CA GLY A 303 39.29 -41.86 30.06
C GLY A 303 38.51 -40.60 29.67
N LEU A 304 38.38 -39.71 30.67
CA LEU A 304 37.63 -38.47 30.59
C LEU A 304 38.51 -37.31 30.13
N PHE A 305 37.94 -36.40 29.34
CA PHE A 305 38.59 -35.13 29.02
C PHE A 305 38.58 -34.20 30.24
N TYR A 306 39.64 -33.41 30.34
CA TYR A 306 39.77 -32.33 31.30
C TYR A 306 39.91 -31.00 30.56
N VAL A 307 39.47 -29.92 31.19
CA VAL A 307 39.71 -28.56 30.68
C VAL A 307 41.18 -28.26 30.84
N ASP A 308 41.88 -28.07 29.73
CA ASP A 308 43.28 -27.68 29.71
C ASP A 308 43.42 -26.16 29.72
N ASP A 309 42.64 -25.49 28.86
CA ASP A 309 42.59 -24.04 28.77
C ASP A 309 41.16 -23.58 28.58
N ALA A 310 40.58 -22.98 29.62
CA ALA A 310 39.22 -22.48 29.61
C ALA A 310 39.04 -21.27 28.68
N SER A 311 40.10 -20.48 28.42
CA SER A 311 40.02 -19.31 27.54
C SER A 311 39.92 -19.70 26.06
N LEU A 312 40.52 -20.84 25.69
CA LEU A 312 40.49 -21.40 24.35
C LEU A 312 39.43 -22.49 24.17
N ASN A 313 38.60 -22.74 25.20
CA ASN A 313 37.70 -23.91 25.28
C ASN A 313 38.41 -25.22 24.90
N ARG A 314 39.69 -25.36 25.31
CA ARG A 314 40.53 -26.49 24.94
C ARG A 314 40.43 -27.59 26.00
N TRP A 315 40.08 -28.77 25.53
CA TRP A 315 39.96 -29.97 26.33
C TRP A 315 41.07 -30.94 25.94
N VAL A 316 41.62 -31.64 26.93
CA VAL A 316 42.70 -32.60 26.72
C VAL A 316 42.38 -33.95 27.36
N LEU A 317 42.76 -35.01 26.67
CA LEU A 317 42.88 -36.36 27.22
C LEU A 317 44.29 -36.88 26.93
N LYS A 318 44.90 -37.51 27.92
CA LYS A 318 46.22 -38.13 27.82
C LYS A 318 46.14 -39.61 28.17
N VAL A 319 46.71 -40.45 27.32
CA VAL A 319 46.78 -41.89 27.52
C VAL A 319 48.21 -42.35 27.32
N ASN A 320 48.79 -42.92 28.37
CA ASN A 320 50.19 -43.36 28.38
C ASN A 320 50.31 -44.87 28.61
N ASP A 321 49.23 -45.64 28.49
CA ASP A 321 49.24 -47.10 28.66
C ASP A 321 49.54 -47.80 27.32
N PRO A 322 50.74 -48.38 27.12
CA PRO A 322 51.10 -49.06 25.88
C PRO A 322 50.16 -50.22 25.52
N ARG A 323 49.59 -50.88 26.54
CA ARG A 323 48.72 -52.06 26.33
C ARG A 323 47.39 -51.65 25.72
N VAL A 324 46.87 -50.49 26.09
CA VAL A 324 45.64 -49.94 25.52
C VAL A 324 45.93 -49.40 24.13
N LEU A 325 47.03 -48.65 23.97
CA LEU A 325 47.43 -48.05 22.70
C LEU A 325 47.72 -49.08 21.60
N ASP A 326 48.26 -50.26 21.93
CA ASP A 326 48.48 -51.35 20.96
C ASP A 326 47.17 -52.00 20.46
N ARG A 327 46.05 -51.80 21.16
CA ARG A 327 44.75 -52.41 20.85
C ARG A 327 43.80 -51.48 20.10
N ILE A 328 44.20 -50.25 19.81
CA ILE A 328 43.34 -49.24 19.19
C ILE A 328 43.93 -48.79 17.87
N ASP A 329 43.07 -48.57 16.89
CA ASP A 329 43.43 -48.00 15.59
C ASP A 329 42.50 -46.84 15.21
N ALA A 330 41.46 -46.60 16.00
CA ALA A 330 40.58 -45.45 15.91
C ALA A 330 40.10 -45.02 17.31
N VAL A 331 39.78 -43.74 17.44
CA VAL A 331 39.28 -43.13 18.67
C VAL A 331 37.99 -42.38 18.39
N PHE A 332 37.06 -42.43 19.33
CA PHE A 332 35.84 -41.63 19.29
C PHE A 332 35.49 -41.08 20.68
N VAL A 333 34.66 -40.04 20.71
CA VAL A 333 34.24 -39.39 21.97
C VAL A 333 32.73 -39.50 22.13
N THR A 334 32.26 -39.77 23.33
CA THR A 334 30.82 -39.78 23.68
C THR A 334 30.53 -38.83 24.84
N LEU A 335 29.24 -38.50 24.97
CA LEU A 335 28.69 -37.82 26.14
C LEU A 335 28.32 -38.86 27.20
N GLU A 336 29.00 -38.82 28.33
CA GLU A 336 28.81 -39.76 29.44
C GLU A 336 28.40 -39.03 30.73
N PRO A 337 27.77 -39.72 31.70
CA PRO A 337 27.45 -39.12 33.00
C PRO A 337 28.70 -38.57 33.72
N PRO A 338 28.52 -37.68 34.72
CA PRO A 338 29.63 -37.22 35.54
C PRO A 338 30.36 -38.41 36.19
N GLY A 339 31.67 -38.50 35.97
CA GLY A 339 32.48 -39.65 36.42
C GLY A 339 32.67 -40.75 35.37
N GLY A 340 32.08 -40.61 34.18
CA GLY A 340 32.24 -41.55 33.07
C GLY A 340 31.30 -42.75 33.13
N SER A 341 31.48 -43.66 32.19
CA SER A 341 30.73 -44.89 32.04
C SER A 341 31.69 -46.06 31.80
N PRO A 342 31.35 -47.30 32.17
CA PRO A 342 32.15 -48.48 31.85
C PRO A 342 32.04 -48.95 30.39
N PHE A 343 31.06 -48.43 29.64
CA PHE A 343 30.88 -48.72 28.22
C PHE A 343 30.28 -47.49 27.50
N PRO A 344 30.53 -47.31 26.19
CA PRO A 344 30.03 -46.14 25.45
C PRO A 344 28.49 -46.18 25.38
N ARG A 345 27.82 -45.31 26.13
CA ARG A 345 26.35 -45.19 26.15
C ARG A 345 25.88 -44.01 25.30
N GLY A 346 26.69 -42.95 25.27
CA GLY A 346 26.38 -41.73 24.55
C GLY A 346 26.48 -41.87 23.03
N ARG A 347 25.91 -40.88 22.33
CA ARG A 347 26.12 -40.71 20.89
C ARG A 347 27.58 -40.35 20.64
N LYS A 348 28.19 -40.93 19.59
CA LYS A 348 29.51 -40.54 19.10
C LYS A 348 29.47 -39.08 18.64
N LEU A 349 30.32 -38.26 19.21
CA LEU A 349 30.47 -36.84 18.86
C LEU A 349 31.65 -36.65 17.92
N LEU A 350 32.81 -37.17 18.32
CA LEU A 350 34.05 -36.98 17.59
C LEU A 350 34.61 -38.32 17.16
N TYR A 351 35.34 -38.33 16.05
CA TYR A 351 36.03 -39.50 15.53
C TYR A 351 37.37 -39.13 14.90
N ALA A 352 38.38 -39.97 15.14
CA ALA A 352 39.69 -39.91 14.52
C ALA A 352 40.17 -41.33 14.18
N ASN A 353 40.70 -41.51 12.97
CA ASN A 353 41.32 -42.76 12.56
C ASN A 353 42.84 -42.65 12.73
N LEU A 354 43.41 -43.46 13.61
CA LEU A 354 44.86 -43.51 13.86
C LEU A 354 45.59 -44.41 12.86
N SER A 355 44.84 -45.15 12.02
CA SER A 355 45.39 -46.01 10.98
C SER A 355 45.93 -45.16 9.83
N GLY A 356 47.24 -44.92 9.83
CA GLY A 356 47.94 -44.21 8.77
C GLY A 356 49.46 -44.37 8.92
N PRO A 357 50.26 -43.99 7.91
CA PRO A 357 51.69 -43.85 8.11
C PRO A 357 52.00 -42.64 9.01
N PRO A 358 53.08 -42.67 9.82
CA PRO A 358 53.53 -41.51 10.58
C PRO A 358 53.71 -40.29 9.67
N ASN A 359 53.23 -39.12 10.12
CA ASN A 359 53.18 -37.88 9.33
C ASN A 359 53.81 -36.70 10.08
N HIS A 360 54.95 -36.97 10.71
CA HIS A 360 55.78 -35.96 11.37
C HIS A 360 56.24 -34.88 10.36
N PRO A 361 56.12 -33.57 10.71
CA PRO A 361 56.44 -32.46 9.81
C PRO A 361 57.92 -32.23 9.52
#